data_AF-A0A7Y7IYP3-F1
#
_entry.id   AF-A0A7Y7IYP3-F1
#
_cell.length_a   1.000
_cell.length_b   1.000
_cell.length_c   1.000
_cell.angle_alpha   90.00
_cell.angle_beta   90.00
_cell.angle_gamma   90.00
#
_symmetry.space_group_name_H-M   'P 1'
#
loop_
_entity.id
_entity.type
_entity.pdbx_description
1 polymer ?
#
loop_
_entity_poly.entity_id
_entity_poly.type
_entity_poly.pdbx_seq_one_letter_code
_entity_poly.pdbx_strand_id
1 'polypeptide(L)' 'MAEFSYTAVDAQGALVRGTLEAETEDAVLATLRRQGHIPMRVGAPARFALSAGLGTTTILGAIG' A
#
# COMPACT_ATOMS: atom_id res chain seq x y z
N MET A 1 4.99 -13.68 5.68
CA MET A 1 5.38 -12.74 4.59
C MET A 1 4.23 -11.78 4.38
N ALA A 2 4.51 -10.55 3.96
CA ALA A 2 3.48 -9.54 3.70
C ALA A 2 3.39 -9.27 2.20
N GLU A 3 2.17 -9.08 1.71
CA GLU A 3 1.93 -8.75 0.30
C GLU A 3 2.01 -7.23 0.12
N PHE A 4 3.02 -6.77 -0.61
CA PHE A 4 3.21 -5.36 -0.94
C PHE A 4 2.73 -5.09 -2.35
N SER A 5 1.90 -4.07 -2.52
CA SER A 5 1.56 -3.58 -3.86
C SER A 5 2.67 -2.65 -4.33
N TYR A 6 3.21 -2.87 -5.53
CA TYR A 6 4.23 -2.00 -6.10
C TYR A 6 3.78 -1.43 -7.44
N THR A 7 4.24 -0.21 -7.70
CA THR A 7 4.18 0.45 -9.00
C THR A 7 5.60 0.81 -9.39
N ALA A 8 6.09 0.20 -10.44
CA ALA A 8 7.41 0.44 -10.99
C ALA A 8 7.30 0.81 -12.47
N VAL A 9 8.37 1.39 -13.00
CA VAL A 9 8.50 1.70 -14.41
C VAL A 9 9.57 0.79 -14.99
N ASP A 10 9.23 0.12 -16.08
CA ASP A 10 10.18 -0.69 -16.84
C ASP A 10 11.18 0.19 -17.61
N ALA A 11 12.29 -0.38 -18.07
CA ALA A 11 13.30 0.34 -18.86
C ALA A 11 12.72 1.01 -20.13
N GLN A 12 11.58 0.51 -20.62
CA GLN A 12 10.84 1.12 -21.73
C GLN A 12 9.94 2.31 -21.34
N GLY A 13 9.90 2.70 -20.06
CA GLY A 13 9.00 3.74 -19.56
C GLY A 13 7.57 3.24 -19.31
N ALA A 14 7.32 1.94 -19.42
CA ALA A 14 6.02 1.34 -19.19
C ALA A 14 5.74 1.19 -17.68
N LEU A 15 4.57 1.64 -17.24
CA LEU A 15 4.12 1.45 -15.86
C LEU A 15 3.72 0.00 -15.62
N VAL A 16 4.49 -0.68 -14.76
CA VAL A 16 4.24 -2.05 -14.30
C VAL A 16 3.69 -1.99 -12.87
N ARG A 17 2.53 -2.62 -12.69
CA ARG A 17 1.83 -2.70 -11.40
C ARG A 17 1.71 -4.16 -11.02
N GLY A 18 2.01 -4.49 -9.79
CA GLY A 18 1.91 -5.87 -9.31
C GLY A 18 1.90 -5.93 -7.79
N THR A 19 1.71 -7.14 -7.28
CA THR A 19 1.93 -7.46 -5.88
C THR A 19 3.18 -8.32 -5.76
N LEU A 20 3.98 -8.07 -4.73
CA LEU A 20 5.16 -8.85 -4.41
C LEU A 20 5.07 -9.27 -2.94
N GLU A 21 5.29 -10.55 -2.69
CA GLU A 21 5.44 -11.05 -1.33
C GLU A 21 6.87 -10.78 -0.86
N ALA A 22 6.99 -10.00 0.22
CA ALA A 22 8.27 -9.67 0.82
C ALA A 22 8.15 -9.61 2.35
N GLU A 23 9.30 -9.64 3.01
CA GLU A 23 9.35 -9.46 4.46
C GLU A 23 9.32 -7.98 4.84
N THR A 24 9.89 -7.12 4.00
CA THR A 24 10.01 -5.67 4.21
C THR A 24 9.92 -4.91 2.89
N GLU A 25 9.59 -3.62 2.97
CA GLU A 25 9.57 -2.71 1.82
C GLU A 25 10.94 -2.65 1.11
N ASP A 26 12.02 -2.67 1.90
CA ASP A 26 13.41 -2.69 1.40
C ASP A 26 13.70 -3.94 0.53
N ALA A 27 13.13 -5.10 0.90
CA ALA A 27 13.24 -6.31 0.10
C ALA A 27 12.47 -6.21 -1.24
N VAL A 28 11.35 -5.47 -1.28
CA VAL A 28 10.61 -5.16 -2.53
C VAL A 28 11.46 -4.25 -3.42
N LEU A 29 12.04 -3.20 -2.84
CA LEU A 29 12.95 -2.27 -3.54
C LEU A 29 14.19 -2.99 -4.10
N ALA A 30 14.82 -3.85 -3.31
CA ALA A 30 15.99 -4.63 -3.75
C ALA A 30 15.65 -5.60 -4.88
N THR A 31 14.45 -6.17 -4.87
CA THR A 31 13.96 -7.07 -5.94
C THR A 31 13.67 -6.30 -7.22
N LEU A 32 12.95 -5.17 -7.14
CA LEU A 32 12.64 -4.32 -8.30
C LEU A 32 13.90 -3.75 -8.94
N ARG A 33 14.86 -3.29 -8.13
CA ARG A 33 16.15 -2.80 -8.62
C ARG A 33 16.97 -3.89 -9.31
N ARG A 34 16.94 -5.13 -8.80
CA ARG A 34 17.60 -6.28 -9.45
C ARG A 34 16.96 -6.66 -10.78
N GLN A 35 15.66 -6.45 -10.93
CA GLN A 35 14.93 -6.68 -12.17
C GLN A 35 15.11 -5.55 -13.21
N GLY A 36 15.79 -4.44 -12.83
CA GLY A 36 15.95 -3.28 -13.69
C GLY A 36 14.70 -2.39 -13.77
N HIS A 37 13.70 -2.64 -12.92
CA HIS A 37 12.54 -1.77 -12.80
C HIS A 37 12.84 -0.61 -11.84
N ILE A 38 12.31 0.58 -12.16
CA ILE A 38 12.44 1.78 -11.35
C ILE A 38 11.18 1.92 -10.49
N PRO A 39 11.22 1.62 -9.17
CA PRO A 39 10.06 1.74 -8.31
C PRO A 39 9.64 3.22 -8.18
N MET A 40 8.41 3.54 -8.57
CA MET A 40 7.83 4.88 -8.37
C MET A 40 7.03 4.96 -7.08
N ARG A 41 6.36 3.88 -6.69
CA ARG A 41 5.62 3.77 -5.43
C ARG A 41 5.63 2.34 -4.94
N VAL A 42 5.98 2.15 -3.68
CA VAL A 42 5.68 0.91 -2.94
C VAL A 42 4.55 1.25 -1.97
N GLY A 43 3.41 0.60 -2.14
CA GLY A 43 2.28 0.69 -1.24
C GLY A 43 2.46 -0.29 -0.10
N ALA A 44 2.43 0.21 1.13
CA ALA A 44 2.37 -0.61 2.33
C ALA A 44 1.27 -1.67 2.18
N PRO A 45 1.48 -2.89 2.72
CA PRO A 45 0.50 -3.96 2.65
C PRO A 45 -0.83 -3.40 3.08
N ALA A 46 -1.87 -3.64 2.28
CA ALA A 46 -3.23 -3.17 2.53
C ALA A 46 -3.80 -3.90 3.75
N ARG A 47 -3.23 -3.67 4.92
CA ARG A 47 -3.78 -4.10 6.19
C ARG A 47 -4.81 -3.05 6.57
N PHE A 48 -5.92 -3.13 5.86
CA PHE A 48 -7.20 -2.59 6.24
C PHE A 48 -7.12 -1.12 6.70
N ALA A 49 -7.19 -0.20 5.74
CA ALA A 49 -7.82 1.09 6.01
C ALA A 49 -9.34 0.90 6.26
N LEU A 50 -9.72 0.01 7.19
CA LEU A 50 -11.01 0.09 7.89
C LEU A 50 -10.80 1.01 9.10
N SER A 51 -10.61 2.29 8.78
CA SER A 51 -11.00 3.38 9.66
C SER A 51 -11.99 4.26 8.90
N ALA A 52 -12.96 3.62 8.23
CA ALA A 52 -14.19 4.28 7.85
C ALA A 52 -15.07 4.28 9.11
N GLY A 53 -15.18 5.45 9.72
CA GLY A 53 -15.70 5.64 11.06
C GLY A 53 -17.16 5.23 11.24
N LEU A 54 -17.43 4.66 12.40
CA LEU A 54 -18.72 4.72 13.08
C LEU A 54 -18.48 5.34 14.46
N GLY A 55 -17.97 6.57 14.45
CA GLY A 55 -18.14 7.49 15.56
C GLY A 55 -19.51 8.13 15.46
N THR A 56 -20.58 7.36 15.69
CA THR A 56 -21.88 7.98 15.99
C THR A 56 -21.85 8.37 17.46
N THR A 57 -21.29 9.56 17.70
CA THR A 57 -21.51 10.30 18.94
C THR A 57 -23.01 10.60 19.02
N THR A 58 -23.77 9.81 19.78
CA THR A 58 -25.09 10.25 20.20
C THR A 58 -24.86 11.25 21.32
N ILE A 59 -24.81 12.52 20.90
CA ILE A 59 -24.80 13.67 21.78
C ILE A 59 -26.14 13.72 22.50
N LEU A 60 -26.02 13.84 23.82
CA LEU A 60 -27.02 14.15 24.82
C LEU A 60 -28.00 15.28 24.40
N GLY A 61 -29.30 15.03 24.53
CA GLY A 61 -30.36 16.04 24.75
C GLY A 61 -31.45 15.35 25.58
N ALA A 62 -31.54 15.51 26.89
CA ALA A 62 -31.89 16.70 27.67
C ALA A 62 -33.20 17.34 27.21
N ILE A 63 -34.18 17.31 28.13
CA ILE A 63 -35.38 18.14 28.33
C ILE A 63 -36.60 17.97 27.41
N GLY A 64 -37.72 17.60 28.04
CA GLY A 64 -39.08 17.54 27.50
C GLY A 64 -40.02 16.87 28.48
#